data_AF-A0A9J6E8V1-F1
#
_entry.id   AF-A0A9J6E8V1-F1
#
_cell.length_a   1.000
_cell.length_b   1.000
_cell.length_c   1.000
_cell.angle_alpha   90.00
_cell.angle_beta   90.00
_cell.angle_gamma   90.00
#
_symmetry.space_group_name_H-M   'P 1'
#
loop_
_entity.id
_entity.type
_entity.pdbx_description
1 polymer ?
#
loop_
_entity_poly.entity_id
_entity_poly.type
_entity_poly.pdbx_seq_one_letter_code
_entity_poly.pdbx_strand_id
1 'polypeptide(L)'
;MSQQSMLSSQETPTRNAAPRFTEDEKTVLIALLGEFKHIIEYKKTDVASVEKKNETWKEIAKYFDSNHGITRRDHVQLKKCCNSLKQKLKRKLQERSESATKLKICGKVPTL
;
A
#
# COMPACT_ATOMS: atom_id res chain seq x y z
N MET A 1 30.47 36.95 -16.43
CA MET A 1 30.20 35.50 -16.32
C MET A 1 30.35 35.09 -14.86
N SER A 2 29.24 34.77 -14.20
CA SER A 2 29.20 33.95 -12.98
C SER A 2 27.74 33.57 -12.75
N GLN A 3 27.41 32.28 -12.96
CA GLN A 3 27.04 31.30 -11.92
C GLN A 3 25.62 31.54 -11.36
N GLN A 4 24.72 30.59 -11.11
CA GLN A 4 24.58 29.14 -11.26
C GLN A 4 23.27 28.81 -10.50
N SER A 5 22.41 27.92 -11.03
CA SER A 5 21.37 27.15 -10.30
C SER A 5 20.23 27.93 -9.58
N MET A 6 18.99 27.45 -9.44
CA MET A 6 18.54 26.09 -9.13
C MET A 6 17.20 25.77 -9.78
N LEU A 7 17.14 24.53 -10.25
CA LEU A 7 15.96 23.68 -10.45
C LEU A 7 15.19 23.54 -9.12
N SER A 8 13.86 23.54 -9.20
CA SER A 8 12.98 22.51 -8.60
C SER A 8 11.63 23.12 -8.27
N SER A 9 10.62 22.74 -9.05
CA SER A 9 9.20 22.98 -8.81
C SER A 9 8.84 22.57 -7.38
N GLN A 10 8.60 23.54 -6.51
CA GLN A 10 8.04 23.28 -5.19
C GLN A 10 6.52 23.37 -5.27
N GLU A 11 5.91 22.22 -5.03
CA GLU A 11 4.48 21.95 -4.99
C GLU A 11 3.80 22.83 -3.93
N THR A 12 2.66 23.42 -4.27
CA THR A 12 1.92 24.32 -3.39
C THR A 12 1.35 23.58 -2.16
N PRO A 13 1.54 24.06 -0.92
CA PRO A 13 0.96 23.45 0.26
C PRO A 13 -0.49 23.91 0.43
N THR A 14 -1.44 23.02 0.15
CA THR A 14 -2.84 23.26 0.53
C THR A 14 -3.08 22.85 1.98
N ARG A 15 -3.61 23.79 2.77
CA ARG A 15 -3.84 23.74 4.22
C ARG A 15 -4.57 22.46 4.65
N ASN A 16 -3.98 21.76 5.62
CA ASN A 16 -4.54 20.67 6.45
C ASN A 16 -4.66 19.26 5.84
N ALA A 17 -4.04 18.98 4.69
CA ALA A 17 -3.89 17.59 4.24
C ALA A 17 -2.76 16.91 5.02
N ALA A 18 -3.05 15.77 5.67
CA ALA A 18 -1.99 14.91 6.19
C ALA A 18 -0.98 14.63 5.06
N PRO A 19 0.34 14.69 5.32
CA PRO A 19 1.36 14.52 4.28
C PRO A 19 1.09 13.25 3.49
N ARG A 20 1.34 13.25 2.18
CA ARG A 20 1.21 12.02 1.39
C ARG A 20 2.14 10.95 1.95
N PHE A 21 1.76 9.69 1.79
CA PHE A 21 2.68 8.59 2.06
C PHE A 21 3.85 8.66 1.08
N THR A 22 5.07 8.78 1.60
CA THR A 22 6.35 8.68 0.88
C THR A 22 6.52 7.26 0.31
N GLU A 23 7.58 7.03 -0.46
CA GLU A 23 7.86 5.68 -0.97
C GLU A 23 8.41 4.77 0.12
N ASP A 24 9.29 5.26 0.99
CA ASP A 24 9.79 4.54 2.16
C ASP A 24 8.66 4.10 3.09
N GLU A 25 7.72 5.00 3.40
CA GLU A 25 6.52 4.68 4.17
C GLU A 25 5.70 3.55 3.54
N LYS A 26 5.58 3.51 2.20
CA LYS A 26 4.85 2.44 1.51
C LYS A 26 5.62 1.12 1.58
N THR A 27 6.94 1.16 1.43
CA THR A 27 7.81 -0.03 1.49
C THR A 27 7.74 -0.68 2.86
N VAL A 28 7.87 0.10 3.94
CA VAL A 28 7.74 -0.39 5.32
C VAL A 28 6.33 -0.96 5.54
N LEU A 29 5.29 -0.28 5.08
CA LEU A 29 3.92 -0.78 5.19
C LEU A 29 3.73 -2.11 4.46
N ILE A 30 4.29 -2.29 3.26
CA ILE A 30 4.22 -3.55 2.50
C ILE A 30 4.95 -4.67 3.23
N ALA A 31 6.13 -4.40 3.78
CA ALA A 31 6.90 -5.37 4.56
C ALA A 31 6.12 -5.86 5.78
N LEU A 32 5.55 -4.94 6.57
CA LEU A 32 4.70 -5.28 7.72
C LEU A 32 3.47 -6.09 7.31
N LEU A 33 2.80 -5.70 6.21
CA LEU A 33 1.64 -6.44 5.71
C LEU A 33 1.99 -7.85 5.23
N GLY A 34 3.23 -8.10 4.81
CA GLY A 34 3.73 -9.42 4.47
C GLY A 34 3.68 -10.38 5.66
N GLU A 35 4.20 -9.92 6.81
CA GLU A 35 4.23 -10.70 8.05
C GLU A 35 2.81 -11.04 8.55
N PHE A 36 1.90 -10.06 8.49
CA PHE A 36 0.52 -10.20 8.95
C PHE A 36 -0.47 -10.65 7.86
N LYS A 37 0.03 -11.05 6.67
CA LYS A 37 -0.82 -11.40 5.52
C LYS A 37 -1.85 -12.47 5.87
N HIS A 38 -1.43 -13.49 6.62
CA HIS A 38 -2.27 -14.62 7.01
C HIS A 38 -3.51 -14.21 7.83
N ILE A 39 -3.42 -13.14 8.63
CA ILE A 39 -4.53 -12.62 9.43
C ILE A 39 -5.40 -11.67 8.61
N ILE A 40 -4.78 -10.79 7.82
CA ILE A 40 -5.49 -9.77 7.03
C ILE A 40 -6.24 -10.38 5.84
N GLU A 41 -5.70 -11.41 5.21
CA GLU A 41 -6.31 -12.13 4.08
C GLU A 41 -7.30 -13.22 4.51
N TYR A 42 -7.39 -13.51 5.82
CA TYR A 42 -8.31 -14.51 6.33
C TYR A 42 -9.77 -14.17 5.94
N LYS A 43 -10.39 -15.03 5.14
CA LYS A 43 -11.71 -14.77 4.52
C LYS A 43 -12.89 -14.90 5.48
N LYS A 44 -12.69 -15.39 6.71
CA LYS A 44 -13.78 -15.54 7.69
C LYS A 44 -14.19 -14.18 8.26
N THR A 45 -15.49 -14.01 8.42
CA THR A 45 -16.14 -12.79 8.95
C THR A 45 -16.81 -13.08 10.29
N ASP A 46 -16.20 -13.93 11.10
CA ASP A 46 -16.63 -14.12 12.49
C ASP A 46 -16.27 -12.87 13.32
N VAL A 47 -17.06 -12.54 14.34
CA VAL A 47 -16.83 -11.37 15.21
C VAL A 47 -15.40 -11.38 15.77
N ALA A 48 -14.94 -12.54 16.26
CA ALA A 48 -13.58 -12.69 16.78
C ALA A 48 -12.51 -12.48 15.70
N SER A 49 -12.80 -12.88 14.46
CA SER A 49 -11.89 -12.64 13.32
C SER A 49 -11.82 -11.17 12.91
N VAL A 50 -12.94 -10.43 13.01
CA VAL A 50 -12.99 -8.99 12.73
C VAL A 50 -12.21 -8.22 13.79
N GLU A 51 -12.38 -8.57 15.07
CA GLU A 51 -11.62 -7.99 16.17
C GLU A 51 -10.13 -8.27 16.03
N LYS A 52 -9.75 -9.53 15.71
CA LYS A 52 -8.34 -9.89 15.50
C LYS A 52 -7.70 -9.12 14.36
N LYS A 53 -8.41 -8.91 13.24
CA LYS A 53 -7.95 -8.04 12.14
C LYS A 53 -7.74 -6.62 12.64
N ASN A 54 -8.69 -6.05 13.39
CA ASN A 54 -8.56 -4.70 13.91
C ASN A 54 -7.37 -4.55 14.88
N GLU A 55 -7.16 -5.51 15.77
CA GLU A 55 -6.01 -5.58 16.65
C GLU A 55 -4.69 -5.63 15.86
N THR A 56 -4.63 -6.51 14.85
CA THR A 56 -3.46 -6.62 13.96
C THR A 56 -3.15 -5.30 13.26
N TRP A 57 -4.17 -4.55 12.84
CA TRP A 57 -3.98 -3.23 12.25
C TRP A 57 -3.46 -2.19 13.24
N LYS A 58 -3.85 -2.28 14.52
CA LYS A 58 -3.29 -1.42 15.58
C LYS A 58 -1.83 -1.79 15.86
N GLU A 59 -1.50 -3.07 15.86
CA GLU A 59 -0.11 -3.53 15.98
C GLU A 59 0.75 -3.01 14.82
N ILE A 60 0.29 -3.15 13.58
CA ILE A 60 0.97 -2.60 12.40
C ILE A 60 1.18 -1.09 12.55
N ALA A 61 0.17 -0.35 13.03
CA ALA A 61 0.31 1.09 13.26
C ALA A 61 1.36 1.40 14.33
N LYS A 62 1.45 0.60 15.39
CA LYS A 62 2.47 0.73 16.44
C LYS A 62 3.88 0.43 15.91
N TYR A 63 4.04 -0.65 15.14
CA TYR A 63 5.31 -0.96 14.47
C TYR A 63 5.70 0.16 13.51
N PHE A 64 4.73 0.69 12.76
CA PHE A 64 4.94 1.80 11.84
C PHE A 64 5.39 3.08 12.56
N ASP A 65 4.78 3.43 13.69
CA ASP A 65 5.18 4.56 14.55
C ASP A 65 6.57 4.38 15.17
N SER A 66 6.96 3.13 15.44
CA SER A 66 8.27 2.79 15.99
C SER A 66 9.41 2.90 14.97
N ASN A 67 9.09 3.02 13.66
CA ASN A 67 10.11 3.20 12.63
C ASN A 67 10.59 4.66 12.61
N HIS A 68 11.90 4.84 12.78
CA HIS A 68 12.52 6.16 12.81
C HIS A 68 12.39 6.89 11.46
N GLY A 69 12.04 8.17 11.49
CA GLY A 69 11.90 9.01 10.29
C GLY A 69 10.54 8.92 9.58
N ILE A 70 9.57 8.20 10.16
CA ILE A 70 8.21 8.08 9.63
C ILE A 70 7.24 8.99 10.40
N THR A 71 6.30 9.61 9.69
CA THR A 71 5.24 10.39 10.33
C THR A 71 4.25 9.45 11.02
N ARG A 72 3.82 9.78 12.24
CA ARG A 72 2.79 9.02 12.95
C ARG A 72 1.52 8.91 12.09
N ARG A 73 1.04 7.68 11.84
CA ARG A 73 -0.19 7.42 11.08
C ARG A 73 -1.14 6.57 11.87
N ASP A 74 -2.42 6.91 11.80
CA ASP A 74 -3.46 6.09 12.40
C ASP A 74 -3.73 4.83 11.55
N HIS A 75 -4.12 3.75 12.23
CA HIS A 75 -4.47 2.47 11.60
C HIS A 75 -5.53 2.59 10.49
N VAL A 76 -6.47 3.55 10.59
CA VAL A 76 -7.45 3.84 9.52
C VAL A 76 -6.76 4.39 8.27
N GLN A 77 -5.76 5.25 8.44
CA GLN A 77 -4.99 5.81 7.32
C GLN A 77 -4.14 4.73 6.64
N LEU A 78 -3.54 3.83 7.43
CA LEU A 78 -2.78 2.68 6.92
C LEU A 78 -3.66 1.71 6.13
N LYS A 79 -4.86 1.41 6.65
CA LYS A 79 -5.87 0.62 5.92
C LYS A 79 -6.21 1.24 4.57
N LYS A 80 -6.47 2.56 4.54
CA LYS A 80 -6.80 3.28 3.31
C LYS A 80 -5.64 3.28 2.32
N CYS A 81 -4.41 3.49 2.79
CA CYS A 81 -3.20 3.44 1.97
C CYS A 81 -3.00 2.03 1.39
N CYS A 82 -3.10 0.99 2.21
CA CYS A 82 -3.02 -0.40 1.80
C CYS A 82 -4.04 -0.75 0.72
N ASN A 83 -5.31 -0.36 0.89
CA ASN A 83 -6.34 -0.60 -0.13
C ASN A 83 -5.97 0.12 -1.44
N SER A 84 -5.51 1.37 -1.35
CA SER A 84 -5.04 2.13 -2.52
C SER A 84 -3.87 1.44 -3.22
N LEU A 85 -2.92 0.86 -2.48
CA LEU A 85 -1.81 0.07 -3.02
C LEU A 85 -2.29 -1.22 -3.70
N LYS A 86 -3.21 -1.95 -3.07
CA LYS A 86 -3.84 -3.16 -3.67
C LYS A 86 -4.57 -2.84 -4.96
N GLN A 87 -5.32 -1.73 -4.99
CA GLN A 87 -6.01 -1.26 -6.20
C GLN A 87 -5.03 -0.86 -7.30
N LYS A 88 -3.95 -0.15 -6.96
CA LYS A 88 -2.88 0.19 -7.93
C LYS A 88 -2.21 -1.07 -8.48
N LEU A 89 -1.91 -2.06 -7.64
CA LEU A 89 -1.34 -3.32 -8.08
C LEU A 89 -2.31 -4.09 -8.97
N LYS A 90 -3.60 -4.16 -8.62
CA LYS A 90 -4.64 -4.79 -9.44
C LYS A 90 -4.74 -4.14 -10.82
N ARG A 91 -4.72 -2.80 -10.90
CA ARG A 91 -4.69 -2.07 -12.18
C ARG A 91 -3.44 -2.41 -12.98
N LYS A 92 -2.25 -2.33 -12.38
CA LYS A 92 -0.99 -2.70 -13.06
C LYS A 92 -1.00 -4.14 -13.58
N LEU A 93 -1.55 -5.09 -12.81
CA LEU A 93 -1.70 -6.47 -13.24
C LEU A 93 -2.73 -6.62 -14.36
N GLN A 94 -3.84 -5.88 -14.28
CA GLN A 94 -4.86 -5.84 -15.33
C GLN A 94 -4.29 -5.23 -16.61
N GLU A 95 -3.64 -4.07 -16.55
CA GLU A 95 -2.97 -3.41 -17.67
C GLU A 95 -1.88 -4.32 -18.27
N ARG A 96 -1.12 -5.02 -17.43
CA ARG A 96 -0.15 -6.04 -17.87
C ARG A 96 -0.83 -7.26 -18.48
N SER A 97 -2.01 -7.66 -18.00
CA SER A 97 -2.80 -8.75 -18.59
C SER A 97 -3.49 -8.33 -19.89
N GLU A 98 -3.87 -7.06 -20.05
CA GLU A 98 -4.43 -6.44 -21.25
C GLU A 98 -3.34 -6.25 -22.31
N SER A 99 -2.13 -5.86 -21.90
CA SER A 99 -0.96 -5.84 -22.78
C SER A 99 -0.37 -7.24 -23.03
N ALA A 100 -0.55 -8.21 -22.13
CA ALA A 100 -0.23 -9.62 -22.37
C ALA A 100 -1.28 -10.35 -23.20
N THR A 101 -2.55 -9.91 -23.23
CA THR A 101 -3.57 -10.50 -24.12
C THR A 101 -3.42 -10.07 -25.59
N LYS A 102 -2.54 -9.09 -25.87
CA LYS A 102 -2.01 -8.84 -27.21
C LYS A 102 -0.90 -9.82 -27.62
N LEU A 103 -0.45 -10.70 -26.72
CA LEU A 103 0.52 -11.76 -26.98
C LEU A 103 -0.04 -13.13 -26.54
N LYS A 104 -0.77 -13.81 -27.43
CA LYS A 104 -1.26 -15.18 -27.22
C LYS A 104 -0.08 -16.14 -26.96
N ILE A 105 0.10 -16.65 -25.74
CA ILE A 105 0.81 -17.92 -25.49
C ILE A 105 0.16 -18.70 -24.31
N CYS A 106 -0.34 -19.89 -24.65
CA CYS A 106 -0.49 -21.14 -23.87
C CYS A 106 -1.56 -21.28 -22.75
N GLY A 107 -2.42 -22.30 -22.92
CA GLY A 107 -2.78 -23.19 -21.81
C GLY A 107 -4.22 -23.19 -21.34
N LYS A 108 -5.17 -23.56 -22.20
CA LYS A 108 -6.51 -23.97 -21.79
C LYS A 108 -6.42 -25.37 -21.18
N VAL A 109 -6.78 -25.53 -19.90
CA VAL A 109 -7.27 -26.78 -19.34
C VAL A 109 -8.38 -26.46 -18.33
N PRO A 110 -9.66 -26.63 -18.72
CA PRO A 110 -10.77 -26.73 -17.78
C PRO A 110 -10.91 -28.18 -17.31
N THR A 111 -11.02 -28.39 -16.00
CA THR A 111 -11.37 -29.65 -15.32
C THR A 111 -12.17 -29.19 -14.10
N LEU A 112 -13.46 -29.48 -13.89
CA LEU A 112 -14.44 -30.42 -14.43
C LEU A 112 -15.73 -29.67 -14.78
#